data_AF-A0A7S2FZZ8-F1
#
_entry.id   AF-A0A7S2FZZ8-F1
#
_cell.length_a   1.000
_cell.length_b   1.000
_cell.length_c   1.000
_cell.angle_alpha   90.00
_cell.angle_beta   90.00
_cell.angle_gamma   90.00
#
_symmetry.space_group_name_H-M   'P 1'
#
loop_
_entity.id
_entity.type
_entity.pdbx_description
1 polymer ?
#
loop_
_entity_poly.entity_id
_entity_poly.type
_entity_poly.pdbx_seq_one_letter_code
_entity_poly.pdbx_strand_id
1 'polypeptide(L)'
;WETPGTGAHVIVELNWDKAPKTCEALLERCFPTQRTDLTTVHGRHSGMEALFITPGEPIRNVGDENETTDFAVGDVLFCYEPKGCCSHGDVDRSEVAWIYGAACQPSRWVSKNGDPTNQTPPFRRVTPPLNVWGKVVSEEGFYSTCLNLLTTGEQALVVTRLEGSTLEEAKAYRQKVGAARLTAMPPTALAVPLLVAIPLLVCSWLKYKGRL
;
A
#
# COMPACT_ATOMS: atom_id res chain seq x y z
N TRP A 1 -17.68 -2.78 -3.59
CA TRP A 1 -17.49 -3.94 -2.70
C TRP A 1 -18.73 -4.09 -1.86
N GLU A 2 -19.13 -5.30 -1.52
CA GLU A 2 -20.40 -5.58 -0.86
C GLU A 2 -20.22 -6.60 0.27
N THR A 3 -21.08 -6.49 1.29
CA THR A 3 -21.25 -7.53 2.32
C THR A 3 -22.43 -8.43 1.90
N PRO A 4 -22.20 -9.70 1.53
CA PRO A 4 -23.26 -10.57 1.01
C PRO A 4 -24.47 -10.67 1.94
N GLY A 5 -25.68 -10.62 1.37
CA GLY A 5 -26.93 -10.81 2.11
C GLY A 5 -27.41 -9.60 2.94
N THR A 6 -26.64 -8.50 2.98
CA THR A 6 -27.01 -7.31 3.78
C THR A 6 -27.51 -6.13 2.94
N GLY A 7 -27.23 -6.12 1.63
CA GLY A 7 -27.43 -4.95 0.76
C GLY A 7 -26.39 -3.84 0.95
N ALA A 8 -25.52 -3.96 1.96
CA ALA A 8 -24.50 -2.96 2.27
C ALA A 8 -23.35 -3.00 1.27
N HIS A 9 -22.96 -1.83 0.75
CA HIS A 9 -21.92 -1.73 -0.26
C HIS A 9 -21.16 -0.40 -0.23
N VAL A 10 -20.03 -0.40 -0.93
CA VAL A 10 -19.15 0.76 -1.09
C VAL A 10 -18.60 0.80 -2.52
N ILE A 11 -18.40 1.99 -3.08
CA ILE A 11 -17.70 2.19 -4.35
C ILE A 11 -16.35 2.80 -4.05
N VAL A 12 -15.29 2.16 -4.58
CA VAL A 12 -13.91 2.60 -4.44
C VAL A 12 -13.42 3.09 -5.80
N GLU A 13 -13.01 4.35 -5.85
CA GLU A 13 -12.27 4.91 -6.98
C GLU A 13 -10.78 4.59 -6.82
N LEU A 14 -10.13 4.21 -7.92
CA LEU A 14 -8.72 3.83 -7.93
C LEU A 14 -7.83 5.05 -8.20
N ASN A 15 -6.82 5.27 -7.35
CA ASN A 15 -5.89 6.40 -7.45
C ASN A 15 -4.77 6.13 -8.47
N TRP A 16 -5.12 5.87 -9.73
CA TRP A 16 -4.16 5.52 -10.79
C TRP A 16 -3.07 6.56 -11.05
N ASP A 17 -3.35 7.83 -10.81
CA ASP A 17 -2.41 8.93 -11.00
C ASP A 17 -1.33 8.99 -9.89
N LYS A 18 -1.62 8.43 -8.71
CA LYS A 18 -0.75 8.48 -7.53
C LYS A 18 -0.14 7.13 -7.15
N ALA A 19 -0.87 6.03 -7.30
CA ALA A 19 -0.43 4.68 -6.95
C ALA A 19 -0.67 3.64 -8.08
N PRO A 20 -0.15 3.89 -9.30
CA PRO A 20 -0.43 3.05 -10.46
C PRO A 20 0.08 1.61 -10.31
N LYS A 21 1.26 1.37 -9.73
CA LYS A 21 1.79 -0.01 -9.60
C LYS A 21 0.96 -0.79 -8.59
N THR A 22 0.56 -0.14 -7.50
CA THR A 22 -0.29 -0.73 -6.46
C THR A 22 -1.66 -1.09 -7.05
N CYS A 23 -2.30 -0.19 -7.79
CA CYS A 23 -3.57 -0.46 -8.45
C CYS A 23 -3.46 -1.62 -9.46
N GLU A 24 -2.41 -1.64 -10.28
CA GLU A 24 -2.18 -2.71 -11.27
C GLU A 24 -1.99 -4.07 -10.61
N ALA A 25 -1.11 -4.15 -9.61
CA ALA A 25 -0.85 -5.39 -8.90
C ALA A 25 -2.10 -5.94 -8.20
N LEU A 26 -2.92 -5.07 -7.62
CA LEU A 26 -4.16 -5.48 -6.96
C LEU A 26 -5.23 -5.94 -7.95
N LEU A 27 -5.40 -5.26 -9.08
CA LEU A 27 -6.31 -5.72 -10.14
C LEU A 27 -5.88 -7.05 -10.73
N GLU A 28 -4.58 -7.27 -10.93
CA GLU A 28 -4.07 -8.53 -11.49
C GLU A 28 -4.18 -9.68 -10.50
N ARG A 29 -3.89 -9.44 -9.22
CA ARG A 29 -3.71 -10.50 -8.22
C ARG A 29 -4.92 -10.72 -7.33
N CYS A 30 -5.57 -9.65 -6.91
CA CYS A 30 -6.71 -9.72 -5.99
C CYS A 30 -8.03 -9.70 -6.73
N PHE A 31 -8.13 -8.99 -7.86
CA PHE A 31 -9.38 -8.81 -8.61
C PHE A 31 -9.28 -9.24 -10.09
N PRO A 32 -8.76 -10.45 -10.38
CA PRO A 32 -8.48 -10.88 -11.76
C PRO A 32 -9.74 -11.04 -12.60
N THR A 33 -10.89 -11.27 -11.96
CA THR A 33 -12.19 -11.52 -12.58
C THR A 33 -13.17 -10.38 -12.30
N GLN A 34 -14.30 -10.40 -12.99
CA GLN A 34 -15.38 -9.42 -12.79
C GLN A 34 -15.89 -9.41 -11.34
N ARG A 35 -15.90 -10.58 -10.70
CA ARG A 35 -16.32 -10.81 -9.32
C ARG A 35 -15.25 -11.62 -8.61
N THR A 36 -14.92 -11.21 -7.39
CA THR A 36 -14.00 -11.91 -6.50
C THR A 36 -14.61 -11.98 -5.10
N ASP A 37 -14.71 -13.19 -4.56
CA ASP A 37 -15.12 -13.41 -3.17
C ASP A 37 -13.88 -13.48 -2.27
N LEU A 38 -13.91 -12.77 -1.14
CA LEU A 38 -12.80 -12.61 -0.19
C LEU A 38 -13.32 -12.75 1.24
N THR A 39 -12.40 -12.93 2.20
CA THR A 39 -12.69 -12.85 3.63
C THR A 39 -11.98 -11.65 4.22
N THR A 40 -12.73 -10.80 4.92
CA THR A 40 -12.18 -9.66 5.66
C THR A 40 -12.17 -9.92 7.15
N VAL A 41 -11.21 -9.31 7.83
CA VAL A 41 -10.99 -9.40 9.28
C VAL A 41 -10.82 -8.01 9.88
N HIS A 42 -10.99 -7.91 11.19
CA HIS A 42 -10.74 -6.69 11.95
C HIS A 42 -9.24 -6.47 12.23
N GLY A 43 -8.75 -5.24 12.01
CA GLY A 43 -7.41 -4.84 12.39
C GLY A 43 -7.24 -4.76 13.92
N ARG A 44 -6.56 -5.75 14.52
CA ARG A 44 -6.46 -5.91 15.99
C ARG A 44 -5.85 -4.70 16.72
N HIS A 45 -4.94 -3.98 16.08
CA HIS A 45 -4.17 -2.90 16.70
C HIS A 45 -4.44 -1.52 16.08
N SER A 46 -5.26 -1.48 15.04
CA SER A 46 -5.49 -0.29 14.23
C SER A 46 -6.80 0.40 14.54
N GLY A 47 -7.61 -0.07 15.49
CA GLY A 47 -8.91 0.54 15.79
C GLY A 47 -9.92 0.25 14.68
N MET A 48 -10.59 1.27 14.13
CA MET A 48 -11.63 1.11 13.10
C MET A 48 -11.06 0.83 11.69
N GLU A 49 -10.29 -0.25 11.57
CA GLU A 49 -9.70 -0.79 10.36
C GLU A 49 -10.26 -2.18 10.06
N ALA A 50 -10.62 -2.42 8.81
CA ALA A 50 -10.88 -3.76 8.30
C ALA A 50 -9.93 -4.03 7.14
N LEU A 51 -9.55 -5.29 6.98
CA LEU A 51 -8.56 -5.68 5.97
C LEU A 51 -8.85 -7.07 5.43
N PHE A 52 -8.24 -7.40 4.30
CA PHE A 52 -8.06 -8.77 3.86
C PHE A 52 -6.60 -9.02 3.46
N ILE A 53 -6.14 -10.24 3.68
CA ILE A 53 -4.83 -10.69 3.21
C ILE A 53 -4.96 -11.01 1.71
N THR A 54 -4.07 -10.45 0.89
CA THR A 54 -4.10 -10.69 -0.55
C THR A 54 -3.94 -12.19 -0.86
N PRO A 55 -4.72 -12.75 -1.81
CA PRO A 55 -4.64 -14.18 -2.12
C PRO A 55 -3.30 -14.57 -2.78
N GLY A 56 -2.82 -15.77 -2.45
CA GLY A 56 -1.61 -16.35 -3.04
C GLY A 56 -0.30 -15.75 -2.50
N GLU A 57 0.69 -15.63 -3.38
CA GLU A 57 1.99 -15.06 -3.04
C GLU A 57 1.90 -13.55 -2.72
N PRO A 58 2.64 -13.03 -1.73
CA PRO A 58 2.65 -11.62 -1.38
C PRO A 58 3.06 -10.70 -2.53
N ILE A 59 2.40 -9.55 -2.61
CA ILE A 59 2.72 -8.47 -3.55
C ILE A 59 3.87 -7.65 -2.96
N ARG A 60 5.09 -7.81 -3.51
CA ARG A 60 6.31 -7.14 -3.01
C ARG A 60 6.77 -5.94 -3.84
N ASN A 61 6.44 -5.91 -5.13
CA ASN A 61 7.16 -5.12 -6.13
C ASN A 61 6.49 -3.78 -6.47
N VAL A 62 5.60 -3.27 -5.63
CA VAL A 62 4.93 -1.98 -5.89
C VAL A 62 5.72 -0.80 -5.32
N GLY A 63 6.50 -1.04 -4.26
CA GLY A 63 7.28 0.00 -3.55
C GLY A 63 6.38 1.07 -2.92
N ASP A 64 7.02 2.15 -2.48
CA ASP A 64 6.35 3.27 -1.83
C ASP A 64 5.62 4.12 -2.88
N GLU A 65 4.29 4.17 -2.83
CA GLU A 65 3.43 4.93 -3.75
C GLU A 65 2.26 5.59 -3.03
N ASN A 66 2.18 6.93 -3.08
CA ASN A 66 1.11 7.70 -2.42
C ASN A 66 0.96 7.33 -0.93
N GLU A 67 2.10 7.22 -0.24
CA GLU A 67 2.14 6.85 1.17
C GLU A 67 1.55 7.94 2.06
N THR A 68 0.82 7.52 3.09
CA THR A 68 0.39 8.40 4.17
C THR A 68 0.63 7.78 5.55
N THR A 69 0.79 8.65 6.54
CA THR A 69 0.66 8.33 7.97
C THR A 69 -0.49 9.09 8.63
N ASP A 70 -1.17 9.95 7.86
CA ASP A 70 -2.37 10.69 8.22
C ASP A 70 -3.56 10.05 7.50
N PHE A 71 -4.19 9.11 8.19
CA PHE A 71 -5.25 8.27 7.62
C PHE A 71 -6.62 8.90 7.84
N ALA A 72 -7.45 8.87 6.80
CA ALA A 72 -8.81 9.36 6.84
C ALA A 72 -9.82 8.25 6.54
N VAL A 73 -11.04 8.40 7.08
CA VAL A 73 -12.17 7.55 6.71
C VAL A 73 -12.32 7.55 5.18
N GLY A 74 -12.52 6.35 4.63
CA GLY A 74 -12.61 6.11 3.20
C GLY A 74 -11.29 5.97 2.46
N ASP A 75 -10.14 6.12 3.13
CA ASP A 75 -8.88 5.65 2.53
C ASP A 75 -8.90 4.13 2.36
N VAL A 76 -8.46 3.68 1.19
CA VAL A 76 -8.19 2.27 0.89
C VAL A 76 -6.69 2.11 0.70
N LEU A 77 -6.12 1.29 1.56
CA LEU A 77 -4.70 1.21 1.85
C LEU A 77 -4.16 -0.13 1.36
N PHE A 78 -2.87 -0.12 1.06
CA PHE A 78 -2.09 -1.32 0.75
C PHE A 78 -0.80 -1.29 1.54
N CYS A 79 -0.38 -2.44 2.03
CA CYS A 79 0.97 -2.62 2.52
C CYS A 79 1.49 -4.03 2.29
N TYR A 80 2.82 -4.12 2.32
CA TYR A 80 3.55 -5.36 2.39
C TYR A 80 4.20 -5.47 3.77
N GLU A 81 4.02 -6.62 4.40
CA GLU A 81 4.58 -6.94 5.70
C GLU A 81 5.53 -8.13 5.58
N PRO A 82 6.83 -7.95 5.85
CA PRO A 82 7.73 -9.07 5.91
C PRO A 82 7.40 -9.95 7.12
N LYS A 83 7.74 -11.23 7.02
CA LYS A 83 7.66 -12.21 8.11
C LYS A 83 8.22 -11.63 9.40
N GLY A 84 7.47 -11.82 10.49
CA GLY A 84 7.82 -11.32 11.81
C GLY A 84 7.47 -9.86 12.06
N CYS A 85 7.13 -9.06 11.05
CA CYS A 85 6.81 -7.64 11.26
C CYS A 85 5.52 -7.43 12.05
N CYS A 86 4.52 -8.29 11.85
CA CYS A 86 3.31 -8.36 12.64
C CYS A 86 3.35 -9.58 13.57
N SER A 87 2.82 -9.44 14.79
CA SER A 87 2.86 -10.43 15.88
C SER A 87 2.23 -11.80 15.57
N HIS A 88 1.67 -11.96 14.37
CA HIS A 88 0.95 -13.15 13.92
C HIS A 88 1.46 -13.68 12.57
N GLY A 89 2.41 -13.00 11.92
CA GLY A 89 2.89 -13.35 10.58
C GLY A 89 4.06 -14.32 10.62
N ASP A 90 3.79 -15.61 10.39
CA ASP A 90 4.80 -16.67 10.24
C ASP A 90 5.46 -16.69 8.84
N VAL A 91 4.90 -15.93 7.91
CA VAL A 91 5.37 -15.72 6.54
C VAL A 91 5.16 -14.27 6.12
N ASP A 92 5.79 -13.88 5.01
CA ASP A 92 5.54 -12.59 4.37
C ASP A 92 4.07 -12.49 3.93
N ARG A 93 3.47 -11.30 4.08
CA ARG A 93 2.09 -11.03 3.68
C ARG A 93 1.99 -9.68 2.98
N SER A 94 0.94 -9.52 2.20
CA SER A 94 0.45 -8.21 1.80
C SER A 94 -1.03 -8.15 2.09
N GLU A 95 -1.51 -6.95 2.35
CA GLU A 95 -2.90 -6.73 2.75
C GLU A 95 -3.46 -5.48 2.09
N VAL A 96 -4.78 -5.51 1.95
CA VAL A 96 -5.59 -4.37 1.57
C VAL A 96 -6.44 -4.03 2.78
N ALA A 97 -6.32 -2.79 3.27
CA ALA A 97 -7.04 -2.30 4.43
C ALA A 97 -7.92 -1.09 4.05
N TRP A 98 -8.96 -0.82 4.83
CA TRP A 98 -9.75 0.40 4.70
C TRP A 98 -10.17 0.92 6.07
N ILE A 99 -10.30 2.25 6.11
CA ILE A 99 -10.63 3.00 7.31
C ILE A 99 -12.13 3.26 7.33
N TYR A 100 -12.85 2.59 8.24
CA TYR A 100 -14.30 2.69 8.35
C TYR A 100 -14.77 3.58 9.52
N GLY A 101 -13.84 4.18 10.27
CA GLY A 101 -14.21 5.14 11.31
C GLY A 101 -13.03 5.90 11.93
N ALA A 102 -13.36 6.98 12.65
CA ALA A 102 -12.39 7.96 13.13
C ALA A 102 -11.46 7.47 14.25
N ALA A 103 -11.77 6.35 14.90
CA ALA A 103 -10.90 5.75 15.92
C ALA A 103 -9.74 4.93 15.32
N CYS A 104 -9.60 4.93 13.99
CA CYS A 104 -8.56 4.18 13.33
C CYS A 104 -7.18 4.83 13.50
N GLN A 105 -6.19 4.02 13.87
CA GLN A 105 -4.79 4.37 14.01
C GLN A 105 -3.94 3.18 13.57
N PRO A 106 -3.78 2.92 12.25
CA PRO A 106 -2.89 1.89 11.74
C PRO A 106 -1.54 1.98 12.44
N SER A 107 -1.16 0.90 13.12
CA SER A 107 0.02 0.91 13.96
C SER A 107 0.59 -0.49 14.14
N ARG A 108 1.92 -0.56 14.26
CA ARG A 108 2.63 -1.80 14.54
C ARG A 108 3.69 -1.64 15.62
N TRP A 109 4.04 -2.76 16.23
CA TRP A 109 5.13 -2.82 17.19
C TRP A 109 6.45 -3.06 16.46
N VAL A 110 7.44 -2.22 16.73
CA VAL A 110 8.81 -2.39 16.21
C VAL A 110 9.80 -2.54 17.34
N SER A 111 10.82 -3.36 17.14
CA SER A 111 11.90 -3.50 18.12
C SER A 111 12.68 -2.19 18.25
N LYS A 112 12.97 -1.76 19.48
CA LYS A 112 13.84 -0.60 19.74
C LYS A 112 15.32 -0.92 19.50
N ASN A 113 15.69 -2.20 19.40
CA ASN A 113 17.08 -2.63 19.25
C ASN A 113 17.53 -2.69 17.77
N GLY A 114 16.68 -2.29 16.83
CA GLY A 114 16.97 -2.38 15.40
C GLY A 114 16.86 -3.79 14.83
N ASP A 115 16.22 -4.72 15.55
CA ASP A 115 15.91 -6.05 15.02
C ASP A 115 14.95 -5.92 13.82
N PRO A 116 15.39 -6.31 12.61
CA PRO A 116 14.60 -6.15 11.39
C PRO A 116 13.36 -7.07 11.36
N THR A 117 13.32 -8.09 12.22
CA THR A 117 12.19 -9.02 12.34
C THR A 117 11.16 -8.58 13.37
N ASN A 118 11.40 -7.50 14.11
CA ASN A 118 10.51 -7.00 15.18
C ASN A 118 10.14 -8.04 16.25
N GLN A 119 10.99 -9.02 16.52
CA GLN A 119 10.74 -10.07 17.51
C GLN A 119 11.42 -9.82 18.87
N THR A 120 12.39 -8.91 18.93
CA THR A 120 13.21 -8.68 20.14
C THR A 120 12.73 -7.46 20.94
N PRO A 121 12.34 -7.61 22.22
CA PRO A 121 11.99 -6.47 23.08
C PRO A 121 13.21 -5.61 23.46
N PRO A 122 13.04 -4.36 23.92
CA PRO A 122 11.76 -3.67 24.13
C PRO A 122 11.13 -3.16 22.82
N PHE A 123 9.80 -3.14 22.78
CA PHE A 123 9.04 -2.67 21.62
C PHE A 123 8.61 -1.20 21.76
N ARG A 124 8.35 -0.54 20.62
CA ARG A 124 7.61 0.73 20.54
C ARG A 124 6.54 0.65 19.45
N ARG A 125 5.46 1.41 19.63
CA ARG A 125 4.43 1.57 18.60
C ARG A 125 4.88 2.61 17.58
N VAL A 126 4.71 2.31 16.31
CA VAL A 126 4.92 3.26 15.19
C VAL A 126 3.72 3.22 14.25
N THR A 127 3.50 4.34 13.56
CA THR A 127 2.54 4.45 12.47
C THR A 127 3.28 4.13 11.16
N PRO A 128 3.03 2.97 10.53
CA PRO A 128 3.68 2.66 9.25
C PRO A 128 3.13 3.58 8.15
N PRO A 129 3.96 4.02 7.19
CA PRO A 129 3.44 4.58 5.95
C PRO A 129 2.72 3.46 5.16
N LEU A 130 1.56 3.76 4.60
CA LEU A 130 0.77 2.82 3.79
C LEU A 130 0.36 3.48 2.47
N ASN A 131 0.36 2.72 1.37
CA ASN A 131 0.02 3.22 0.04
C ASN A 131 -1.50 3.46 -0.06
N VAL A 132 -1.93 4.70 -0.26
CA VAL A 132 -3.35 5.01 -0.52
C VAL A 132 -3.66 4.78 -2.00
N TRP A 133 -4.13 3.59 -2.35
CA TRP A 133 -4.36 3.20 -3.74
C TRP A 133 -5.80 3.38 -4.20
N GLY A 134 -6.73 3.60 -3.27
CA GLY A 134 -8.11 3.92 -3.61
C GLY A 134 -8.77 4.82 -2.59
N LYS A 135 -9.90 5.40 -2.97
CA LYS A 135 -10.75 6.22 -2.11
C LYS A 135 -12.20 5.77 -2.23
N VAL A 136 -12.88 5.63 -1.11
CA VAL A 136 -14.32 5.43 -1.07
C VAL A 136 -15.02 6.71 -1.53
N VAL A 137 -15.82 6.60 -2.60
CA VAL A 137 -16.58 7.71 -3.21
C VAL A 137 -18.08 7.60 -3.00
N SER A 138 -18.56 6.40 -2.65
CA SER A 138 -19.94 6.15 -2.26
C SER A 138 -19.97 5.04 -1.22
N GLU A 139 -20.80 5.17 -0.18
CA GLU A 139 -20.93 4.21 0.90
C GLU A 139 -22.41 4.09 1.28
N GLU A 140 -22.89 2.86 1.39
CA GLU A 140 -24.25 2.54 1.80
C GLU A 140 -24.23 1.39 2.81
N GLY A 141 -24.18 1.72 4.09
CA GLY A 141 -24.27 0.76 5.21
C GLY A 141 -23.07 -0.17 5.40
N PHE A 142 -22.08 -0.14 4.50
CA PHE A 142 -20.89 -0.97 4.50
C PHE A 142 -19.99 -0.72 5.72
N TYR A 143 -19.85 0.53 6.18
CA TYR A 143 -19.10 0.80 7.41
C TYR A 143 -19.84 0.33 8.65
N SER A 144 -21.17 0.36 8.62
CA SER A 144 -21.99 -0.22 9.69
C SER A 144 -21.84 -1.74 9.76
N THR A 145 -21.72 -2.44 8.62
CA THR A 145 -21.43 -3.88 8.63
C THR A 145 -20.01 -4.16 9.12
N CYS A 146 -19.02 -3.35 8.73
CA CYS A 146 -17.64 -3.49 9.23
C CYS A 146 -17.54 -3.40 10.75
N LEU A 147 -18.39 -2.64 11.43
CA LEU A 147 -18.41 -2.59 12.90
C LEU A 147 -18.70 -3.96 13.54
N ASN A 148 -19.40 -4.85 12.85
CA ASN A 148 -19.67 -6.20 13.34
C ASN A 148 -18.42 -7.08 13.35
N LEU A 149 -17.36 -6.73 12.61
CA LEU A 149 -16.08 -7.48 12.65
C LEU A 149 -15.45 -7.48 14.05
N LEU A 150 -15.78 -6.49 14.89
CA LEU A 150 -15.36 -6.46 16.29
C LEU A 150 -15.89 -7.65 17.10
N THR A 151 -17.05 -8.17 16.73
CA THR A 151 -17.72 -9.28 17.44
C THR A 151 -17.62 -10.59 16.67
N THR A 152 -17.68 -10.56 15.34
CA THR A 152 -17.62 -11.77 14.49
C THR A 152 -16.20 -12.22 14.17
N GLY A 153 -15.20 -11.33 14.25
CA GLY A 153 -13.80 -11.58 13.91
C GLY A 153 -13.53 -11.58 12.40
N GLU A 154 -14.43 -12.15 11.61
CA GLU A 154 -14.36 -12.21 10.15
C GLU A 154 -15.72 -11.96 9.49
N GLN A 155 -15.69 -11.61 8.21
CA GLN A 155 -16.88 -11.40 7.38
C GLN A 155 -16.57 -11.71 5.90
N ALA A 156 -17.56 -12.21 5.17
CA ALA A 156 -17.45 -12.33 3.72
C ALA A 156 -17.46 -10.96 3.05
N LEU A 157 -16.64 -10.81 2.00
CA LEU A 157 -16.54 -9.63 1.17
C LEU A 157 -16.66 -10.05 -0.29
N VAL A 158 -17.44 -9.33 -1.08
CA VAL A 158 -17.48 -9.52 -2.53
C VAL A 158 -17.04 -8.24 -3.22
N VAL A 159 -16.10 -8.38 -4.13
CA VAL A 159 -15.58 -7.29 -4.93
C VAL A 159 -16.00 -7.50 -6.38
N THR A 160 -16.78 -6.54 -6.89
CA THR A 160 -17.20 -6.51 -8.29
C THR A 160 -16.53 -5.31 -8.97
N ARG A 161 -15.91 -5.54 -10.13
CA ARG A 161 -15.36 -4.47 -10.96
C ARG A 161 -16.50 -3.74 -11.66
N LEU A 162 -16.53 -2.41 -11.62
CA LEU A 162 -17.52 -1.67 -12.40
C LEU A 162 -17.11 -1.63 -13.87
N GLU A 163 -18.06 -1.45 -14.79
CA GLU A 163 -17.77 -1.31 -16.22
C GLU A 163 -16.75 -0.19 -16.46
N GLY A 164 -15.83 -0.38 -17.41
CA GLY A 164 -14.71 0.55 -17.66
C GLY A 164 -13.54 0.42 -16.68
N SER A 165 -13.56 -0.59 -15.81
CA SER A 165 -12.48 -0.89 -14.86
C SER A 165 -11.67 -2.12 -15.25
N THR A 166 -11.41 -2.38 -16.54
CA THR A 166 -10.61 -3.54 -17.01
C THR A 166 -9.10 -3.35 -16.78
N LEU A 167 -8.33 -4.44 -16.83
CA LEU A 167 -6.87 -4.36 -16.62
C LEU A 167 -6.20 -3.70 -17.84
N GLU A 168 -6.78 -3.91 -19.01
CA GLU A 168 -6.38 -3.32 -20.28
C GLU A 168 -6.59 -1.81 -20.26
N GLU A 169 -7.74 -1.33 -19.79
CA GLU A 169 -8.02 0.10 -19.63
C GLU A 169 -7.09 0.73 -18.58
N ALA A 170 -6.83 0.02 -17.48
CA ALA A 170 -5.86 0.44 -16.47
C ALA A 170 -4.44 0.59 -17.05
N LYS A 171 -3.97 -0.39 -17.84
CA LYS A 171 -2.66 -0.34 -18.52
C LYS A 171 -2.61 0.78 -19.56
N ALA A 172 -3.67 0.97 -20.33
CA ALA A 172 -3.77 2.06 -21.30
C ALA A 172 -3.74 3.44 -20.62
N TYR A 173 -4.45 3.60 -19.50
CA TYR A 173 -4.42 4.81 -18.69
C TYR A 173 -3.00 5.10 -18.17
N ARG A 174 -2.31 4.08 -17.64
CA ARG A 174 -0.91 4.21 -17.18
C ARG A 174 0.02 4.67 -18.31
N GLN A 175 -0.10 4.09 -19.51
CA GLN A 175 0.69 4.51 -20.66
C GLN A 175 0.41 5.98 -21.03
N LYS A 176 -0.86 6.39 -21.03
CA LYS A 176 -1.28 7.76 -21.31
C LYS A 176 -0.76 8.77 -20.27
N VAL A 177 -0.91 8.47 -18.98
CA VAL A 177 -0.44 9.34 -17.88
C VAL A 177 1.08 9.38 -17.79
N GLY A 178 1.74 8.24 -17.98
CA GLY A 178 3.20 8.17 -18.06
C GLY A 178 3.75 9.01 -19.21
N ALA A 179 3.14 8.93 -20.40
CA ALA A 179 3.50 9.76 -21.54
C ALA A 179 3.25 11.25 -21.28
N ALA A 180 2.10 11.61 -20.70
CA ALA A 180 1.76 12.99 -20.38
C ALA A 180 2.69 13.63 -19.34
N ARG A 181 3.17 12.86 -18.34
CA ARG A 181 4.16 13.33 -17.36
C ARG A 181 5.53 13.60 -17.99
N LEU A 182 5.95 12.78 -18.98
CA LEU A 182 7.20 13.01 -19.71
C LEU A 182 7.13 14.28 -20.60
N THR A 183 5.96 14.60 -21.15
CA THR A 183 5.77 15.82 -21.95
C THR A 183 5.55 17.08 -21.13
N ALA A 184 5.08 16.96 -19.88
CA ALA A 184 4.87 18.07 -18.95
C ALA A 184 6.13 18.45 -18.16
N MET A 185 7.24 17.73 -18.32
CA MET A 185 8.53 18.16 -17.78
C MET A 185 8.99 19.42 -18.53
N PRO A 186 9.23 20.54 -17.83
CA PRO A 186 9.75 21.73 -18.49
C PRO A 186 11.11 21.41 -19.14
N PRO A 187 11.39 21.91 -20.36
CA PRO A 187 12.61 21.59 -21.12
C PRO A 187 13.92 22.09 -20.46
N THR A 188 13.88 22.60 -19.24
CA THR A 188 15.05 23.12 -18.52
C THR A 188 15.82 22.07 -17.70
N ALA A 189 15.35 20.82 -17.60
CA ALA A 189 16.06 19.77 -16.85
C ALA A 189 17.14 19.01 -17.64
N LEU A 190 17.38 19.34 -18.92
CA LEU A 190 18.36 18.66 -19.78
C LEU A 190 19.56 19.52 -20.21
N ALA A 191 19.94 20.51 -19.39
CA ALA A 191 21.17 21.27 -19.61
C ALA A 191 22.08 21.25 -18.37
N VAL A 192 22.68 20.10 -18.08
CA VAL A 192 24.02 20.09 -17.48
C VAL A 192 25.00 20.20 -18.65
N PRO A 193 25.75 21.31 -18.80
CA PRO A 193 26.71 21.40 -19.88
C PRO A 193 27.83 20.42 -19.61
N LEU A 194 27.92 19.43 -20.49
CA LEU A 194 29.10 18.62 -20.71
C LEU A 194 30.20 19.55 -21.25
N LEU A 195 30.99 20.14 -20.36
CA LEU A 195 32.24 20.81 -20.72
C LEU A 195 33.42 20.09 -20.07
N VAL A 196 34.10 19.36 -20.95
CA VAL A 196 35.36 18.66 -20.78
C VAL A 196 36.47 19.63 -20.40
N ALA A 197 37.24 19.29 -19.36
CA ALA A 197 38.67 19.58 -19.29
C ALA A 197 39.38 18.56 -18.37
N ILE A 198 40.06 17.60 -19.00
CA ILE A 198 41.19 16.77 -18.51
C ILE A 198 42.49 17.52 -18.93
N PRO A 199 43.73 17.39 -18.38
CA PRO A 199 44.30 16.41 -17.42
C PRO A 199 45.28 16.96 -16.32
N LEU A 200 45.80 16.00 -15.51
CA LEU A 200 47.11 15.95 -14.80
C LEU A 200 47.31 16.76 -13.50
N LEU A 201 47.42 16.04 -12.37
CA LEU A 201 48.73 15.81 -11.73
C LEU A 201 48.70 14.68 -10.69
N VAL A 202 49.68 13.80 -10.88
CA VAL A 202 50.16 12.68 -10.07
C VAL A 202 50.65 13.13 -8.69
N CYS A 203 50.40 12.32 -7.65
CA CYS A 203 51.33 11.92 -6.54
C CYS A 203 50.53 11.39 -5.34
N SER A 204 50.33 10.07 -5.23
CA SER A 204 50.94 9.17 -4.22
C SER A 204 51.20 9.76 -2.83
N TRP A 205 50.57 9.19 -1.80
CA TRP A 205 51.14 8.63 -0.54
C TRP A 205 49.99 8.39 0.46
N LEU A 206 49.67 7.13 0.77
CA LEU A 206 50.17 6.33 1.90
C LEU A 206 49.37 6.52 3.22
N LYS A 207 48.70 5.42 3.60
CA LYS A 207 48.46 4.89 4.96
C LYS A 207 48.17 5.90 6.10
N TYR A 208 47.02 5.73 6.73
CA TYR A 208 46.99 5.76 8.20
C TYR A 208 46.08 4.66 8.77
N LYS A 209 46.69 3.78 9.56
CA LYS A 209 46.07 2.80 10.47
C LYS A 209 46.03 3.45 11.87
N GLY A 210 45.03 3.09 12.68
CA GLY A 210 45.05 3.19 14.15
C GLY A 210 43.87 3.99 14.69
N ARG A 211 42.84 3.35 15.27
CA ARG A 211 42.70 2.90 16.68
C ARG A 211 42.81 4.05 17.70
N LEU A 212 41.71 4.29 18.40
CA LEU A 212 41.57 4.12 19.85
C LEU A 212 40.22 3.45 20.12
#